data_AF-A0A7Y8LM71-F1
#
_entry.id   AF-A0A7Y8LM71-F1
#
_cell.length_a   1.000
_cell.length_b   1.000
_cell.length_c   1.000
_cell.angle_alpha   90.00
_cell.angle_beta   90.00
_cell.angle_gamma   90.00
#
_symmetry.space_group_name_H-M   'P 1'
#
loop_
_entity.id
_entity.type
_entity.pdbx_description
1 polymer ?
#
loop_
_entity_poly.entity_id
_entity_poly.type
_entity_poly.pdbx_seq_one_letter_code
_entity_poly.pdbx_strand_id
1 'polypeptide(L)'
;MRTKNLILFLSIIALLSIQLNAQNTNPEVTNVAFSISGTTVTVTYDVTDAEQDVFTIIMLVSSDGGSTWDYDYGEADGDIGGGVTEGTNKTITWTYEGEYDPDFKIRIYANDETADGDNCGKVYYEGGPNSDGGGAYYNTIQIGTQCWLKENLNAGLMRLSSQNSSNNGIIEKYCYNDIESGCMDGGYYRWNEAMQYVTNEEA
;
A
#
# COMPACT_ATOMS: atom_id res chain seq x y z
N MET A 1 11.51 32.47 -44.55
CA MET A 1 12.41 31.72 -43.65
C MET A 1 11.92 31.70 -42.18
N ARG A 2 10.60 31.75 -41.89
CA ARG A 2 10.08 31.92 -40.51
C ARG A 2 9.10 30.85 -40.01
N THR A 3 8.70 29.89 -40.83
CA THR A 3 7.71 28.85 -40.44
C THR A 3 8.32 27.51 -40.05
N LYS A 4 9.58 27.23 -40.41
CA LYS A 4 10.26 25.96 -40.07
C LYS A 4 10.69 25.85 -38.60
N ASN A 5 10.94 26.97 -37.92
CA ASN A 5 11.30 26.96 -36.49
C ASN A 5 10.07 26.82 -35.58
N LEU A 6 8.88 27.25 -36.03
CA LEU A 6 7.67 27.22 -35.19
C LEU A 6 7.14 25.79 -35.00
N ILE A 7 7.24 24.94 -36.03
CA ILE A 7 6.86 23.52 -35.96
C ILE A 7 7.83 22.73 -35.08
N LEU A 8 9.13 23.11 -35.07
CA LEU A 8 10.15 22.49 -34.23
C LEU A 8 9.94 22.78 -32.74
N PHE A 9 9.51 24.00 -32.38
CA PHE A 9 9.21 24.35 -30.98
C PHE A 9 7.91 23.69 -30.47
N LEU A 10 6.87 23.56 -31.31
CA LEU A 10 5.63 22.85 -30.94
C LEU A 10 5.85 21.34 -30.72
N SER A 11 6.75 20.72 -31.48
CA SER A 11 7.11 19.31 -31.30
C SER A 11 8.00 19.07 -30.07
N ILE A 12 8.92 19.99 -29.75
CA ILE A 12 9.74 19.92 -28.53
C ILE A 12 8.90 20.16 -27.26
N ILE A 13 7.92 21.06 -27.30
CA ILE A 13 7.01 21.31 -26.15
C ILE A 13 6.06 20.13 -25.92
N ALA A 14 5.59 19.44 -26.98
CA ALA A 14 4.78 18.23 -26.84
C ALA A 14 5.59 17.02 -26.32
N LEU A 15 6.90 16.95 -26.60
CA LEU A 15 7.80 15.94 -26.01
C LEU A 15 8.20 16.26 -24.55
N LEU A 16 8.16 17.53 -24.14
CA LEU A 16 8.47 17.93 -22.74
C LEU A 16 7.31 17.74 -21.76
N SER A 17 6.10 17.43 -22.25
CA SER A 17 4.91 17.23 -21.40
C SER A 17 4.50 15.76 -21.23
N ILE A 18 5.37 14.81 -21.57
CA ILE A 18 5.23 13.45 -21.03
C ILE A 18 5.75 13.53 -19.59
N GLN A 19 4.88 13.96 -18.68
CA GLN A 19 5.10 13.68 -17.28
C GLN A 19 5.04 12.16 -17.14
N LEU A 20 6.22 11.54 -17.05
CA LEU A 20 6.38 10.21 -16.46
C LEU A 20 5.89 10.34 -15.02
N ASN A 21 4.58 10.17 -14.82
CA ASN A 21 4.11 9.76 -13.52
C ASN A 21 4.54 8.30 -13.40
N ALA A 22 5.69 8.08 -12.78
CA ALA A 22 6.02 6.79 -12.19
C ALA A 22 5.14 6.58 -10.94
N GLN A 23 3.82 6.68 -11.11
CA GLN A 23 2.84 6.35 -10.08
C GLN A 23 2.28 5.00 -10.48
N ASN A 24 2.59 3.98 -9.68
CA ASN A 24 1.91 2.70 -9.80
C ASN A 24 0.43 2.90 -9.48
N THR A 25 -0.44 2.30 -10.28
CA THR A 25 -1.88 2.25 -10.03
C THR A 25 -2.18 0.90 -9.40
N ASN A 26 -2.87 0.86 -8.26
CA ASN A 26 -3.22 -0.43 -7.68
C ASN A 26 -4.10 -1.23 -8.67
N PRO A 27 -3.98 -2.56 -8.70
CA PRO A 27 -4.83 -3.40 -9.53
C PRO A 27 -6.29 -3.27 -9.09
N GLU A 28 -7.18 -3.19 -10.08
CA GLU A 28 -8.61 -3.09 -9.87
C GLU A 28 -9.26 -4.46 -10.09
N VAL A 29 -9.87 -4.99 -9.03
CA VAL A 29 -10.68 -6.21 -9.10
C VAL A 29 -12.15 -5.85 -9.27
N THR A 30 -12.80 -6.41 -10.28
CA THR A 30 -14.22 -6.18 -10.57
C THR A 30 -14.95 -7.49 -10.89
N ASN A 31 -16.29 -7.41 -11.02
CA ASN A 31 -17.14 -8.51 -11.46
C ASN A 31 -17.00 -9.81 -10.64
N VAL A 32 -16.68 -9.70 -9.34
CA VAL A 32 -16.60 -10.84 -8.43
C VAL A 32 -17.99 -11.48 -8.29
N ALA A 33 -18.09 -12.73 -8.71
CA ALA A 33 -19.28 -13.56 -8.58
C ALA A 33 -18.87 -14.98 -8.21
N PHE A 34 -19.82 -15.74 -7.65
CA PHE A 34 -19.58 -17.16 -7.40
C PHE A 34 -20.81 -17.99 -7.66
N SER A 35 -20.58 -19.28 -7.89
CA SER A 35 -21.59 -20.30 -8.06
C SER A 35 -21.16 -21.59 -7.40
N ILE A 36 -22.13 -22.46 -7.10
CA ILE A 36 -21.87 -23.78 -6.50
C ILE A 36 -22.51 -24.84 -7.41
N SER A 37 -21.74 -25.86 -7.77
CA SER A 37 -22.23 -27.02 -8.53
C SER A 37 -21.76 -28.30 -7.85
N GLY A 38 -22.71 -29.05 -7.30
CA GLY A 38 -22.38 -30.13 -6.35
C GLY A 38 -21.68 -29.57 -5.13
N THR A 39 -20.46 -30.03 -4.85
CA THR A 39 -19.59 -29.52 -3.77
C THR A 39 -18.53 -28.54 -4.28
N THR A 40 -18.48 -28.26 -5.59
CA THR A 40 -17.48 -27.33 -6.14
C THR A 40 -18.01 -25.91 -6.09
N VAL A 41 -17.29 -25.04 -5.39
CA VAL A 41 -17.49 -23.59 -5.48
C VAL A 41 -16.60 -23.07 -6.60
N THR A 42 -17.17 -22.22 -7.45
CA THR A 42 -16.45 -21.54 -8.54
C THR A 42 -16.65 -20.05 -8.39
N VAL A 43 -15.54 -19.32 -8.19
CA VAL A 43 -15.49 -17.87 -8.15
C VAL A 43 -14.94 -17.36 -9.46
N THR A 44 -15.62 -16.38 -10.03
CA THR A 44 -15.14 -15.64 -11.21
C THR A 44 -14.89 -14.19 -10.84
N TYR A 45 -13.83 -13.62 -11.37
CA TYR A 45 -13.52 -12.20 -11.23
C TYR A 45 -12.77 -11.67 -12.44
N ASP A 46 -12.75 -10.36 -12.58
CA ASP A 46 -11.90 -9.65 -13.52
C ASP A 46 -10.83 -8.88 -12.74
N VAL A 47 -9.61 -8.81 -13.26
CA VAL A 47 -8.54 -8.01 -12.69
C VAL A 47 -7.84 -7.23 -13.80
N THR A 48 -7.72 -5.93 -13.60
CA THR A 48 -7.06 -5.01 -14.53
C THR A 48 -6.03 -4.18 -13.80
N ASP A 49 -4.96 -3.85 -14.50
CA ASP A 49 -3.93 -2.98 -13.98
C ASP A 49 -3.43 -2.06 -15.10
N ALA A 50 -3.14 -0.80 -14.78
CA ALA A 50 -2.75 0.17 -15.80
C ALA A 50 -1.33 -0.10 -16.33
N GLU A 51 -0.49 -0.72 -15.50
CA GLU A 51 0.91 -1.03 -15.77
C GLU A 51 1.11 -2.46 -16.32
N GLN A 52 0.06 -3.29 -16.26
CA GLN A 52 0.04 -4.71 -16.65
C GLN A 52 0.97 -5.57 -15.80
N ASP A 53 1.03 -5.28 -14.51
CA ASP A 53 1.83 -6.03 -13.55
C ASP A 53 1.32 -7.47 -13.33
N VAL A 54 2.15 -8.27 -12.66
CA VAL A 54 1.78 -9.61 -12.19
C VAL A 54 1.32 -9.49 -10.75
N PHE A 55 0.23 -10.18 -10.40
CA PHE A 55 -0.43 -10.08 -9.11
C PHE A 55 -0.28 -11.34 -8.28
N THR A 56 -0.38 -11.13 -6.97
CA THR A 56 -0.81 -12.12 -5.98
C THR A 56 -2.29 -11.92 -5.70
N ILE A 57 -3.10 -12.94 -5.98
CA ILE A 57 -4.54 -12.94 -5.74
C ILE A 57 -4.86 -13.56 -4.38
N ILE A 58 -5.58 -12.81 -3.57
CA ILE A 58 -5.99 -13.21 -2.22
C ILE A 58 -7.51 -13.32 -2.18
N MET A 59 -8.00 -14.46 -1.73
CA MET A 59 -9.43 -14.72 -1.51
C MET A 59 -9.74 -14.72 -0.02
N LEU A 60 -10.70 -13.90 0.38
CA LEU A 60 -11.30 -13.91 1.71
C LEU A 60 -12.74 -14.38 1.62
N VAL A 61 -13.13 -15.24 2.57
CA VAL A 61 -14.47 -15.79 2.66
C VAL A 61 -15.06 -15.44 4.02
N SER A 62 -16.35 -15.12 4.03
CA SER A 62 -17.14 -14.86 5.24
C SER A 62 -18.32 -15.81 5.26
N SER A 63 -18.65 -16.32 6.45
CA SER A 63 -19.85 -17.13 6.71
C SER A 63 -20.83 -16.42 7.67
N ASP A 64 -20.69 -15.11 7.83
CA ASP A 64 -21.48 -14.32 8.80
C ASP A 64 -21.98 -12.98 8.21
N GLY A 65 -22.23 -12.98 6.90
CA GLY A 65 -22.78 -11.84 6.17
C GLY A 65 -21.75 -10.74 5.91
N GLY A 66 -20.47 -11.01 6.15
CA GLY A 66 -19.35 -10.08 5.96
C GLY A 66 -18.93 -9.36 7.24
N SER A 67 -19.33 -9.84 8.42
CA SER A 67 -18.91 -9.27 9.70
C SER A 67 -17.47 -9.67 10.04
N THR A 68 -17.11 -10.94 9.79
CA THR A 68 -15.74 -11.44 9.77
C THR A 68 -15.39 -12.02 8.40
N TRP A 69 -14.09 -12.14 8.11
CA TRP A 69 -13.53 -12.58 6.82
C TRP A 69 -12.43 -13.62 7.03
N ASP A 70 -12.70 -14.56 7.95
CA ASP A 70 -11.79 -15.55 8.50
C ASP A 70 -12.27 -17.00 8.29
N TYR A 71 -13.23 -17.21 7.38
CA TYR A 71 -13.69 -18.56 7.04
C TYR A 71 -12.58 -19.36 6.35
N ASP A 72 -12.22 -20.50 6.94
CA ASP A 72 -11.26 -21.44 6.38
C ASP A 72 -11.92 -22.30 5.29
N TYR A 73 -11.58 -22.00 4.04
CA TYR A 73 -12.05 -22.74 2.86
C TYR A 73 -11.11 -23.89 2.45
N GLY A 74 -10.05 -24.16 3.21
CA GLY A 74 -9.05 -25.18 2.88
C GLY A 74 -8.21 -24.82 1.66
N GLU A 75 -8.05 -25.77 0.74
CA GLU A 75 -7.26 -25.59 -0.48
C GLU A 75 -8.13 -25.09 -1.64
N ALA A 76 -7.65 -24.05 -2.33
CA ALA A 76 -8.23 -23.52 -3.54
C ALA A 76 -7.23 -23.60 -4.71
N ASP A 77 -7.74 -23.74 -5.92
CA ASP A 77 -6.98 -23.90 -7.17
C ASP A 77 -7.45 -22.88 -8.23
N GLY A 78 -6.64 -22.69 -9.27
CA GLY A 78 -6.91 -21.78 -10.40
C GLY A 78 -6.12 -20.48 -10.33
N ASP A 79 -6.75 -19.37 -10.71
CA ASP A 79 -6.17 -18.03 -10.70
C ASP A 79 -6.16 -17.44 -9.26
N ILE A 80 -5.45 -18.10 -8.34
CA ILE A 80 -5.26 -17.69 -6.94
C ILE A 80 -3.77 -17.73 -6.56
N GLY A 81 -3.35 -16.88 -5.63
CA GLY A 81 -1.96 -16.77 -5.21
C GLY A 81 -1.12 -15.96 -6.20
N GLY A 82 0.21 -16.12 -6.11
CA GLY A 82 1.17 -15.36 -6.92
C GLY A 82 1.23 -15.79 -8.38
N GLY A 83 1.57 -14.86 -9.27
CA GLY A 83 1.82 -15.14 -10.69
C GLY A 83 0.61 -14.93 -11.61
N VAL A 84 -0.48 -14.35 -11.11
CA VAL A 84 -1.69 -14.10 -11.90
C VAL A 84 -1.52 -12.81 -12.69
N THR A 85 -1.82 -12.82 -13.99
CA THR A 85 -1.78 -11.61 -14.83
C THR A 85 -3.16 -11.02 -15.02
N GLU A 86 -3.25 -9.82 -15.60
CA GLU A 86 -4.52 -9.20 -16.00
C GLU A 86 -5.40 -10.12 -16.86
N GLY A 87 -6.71 -9.88 -16.78
CA GLY A 87 -7.68 -10.55 -17.63
C GLY A 87 -9.07 -10.64 -17.01
N THR A 88 -9.99 -11.10 -17.84
CA THR A 88 -11.40 -11.30 -17.46
C THR A 88 -11.72 -12.78 -17.25
N ASN A 89 -12.77 -13.05 -16.49
CA ASN A 89 -13.24 -14.41 -16.16
C ASN A 89 -12.15 -15.30 -15.53
N LYS A 90 -11.26 -14.69 -14.74
CA LYS A 90 -10.32 -15.44 -13.90
C LYS A 90 -11.11 -16.32 -12.94
N THR A 91 -10.63 -17.54 -12.70
CA THR A 91 -11.41 -18.56 -12.02
C THR A 91 -10.65 -19.15 -10.84
N ILE A 92 -11.29 -19.15 -9.66
CA ILE A 92 -10.83 -19.84 -8.46
C ILE A 92 -11.85 -20.93 -8.12
N THR A 93 -11.38 -22.12 -7.78
CA THR A 93 -12.23 -23.23 -7.35
C THR A 93 -11.77 -23.83 -6.04
N TRP A 94 -12.72 -24.21 -5.20
CA TRP A 94 -12.46 -25.05 -4.03
C TRP A 94 -13.62 -26.00 -3.76
N THR A 95 -13.40 -26.95 -2.84
CA THR A 95 -14.43 -27.92 -2.42
C THR A 95 -15.10 -27.46 -1.14
N TYR A 96 -16.42 -27.31 -1.17
CA TYR A 96 -17.27 -27.00 -0.03
C TYR A 96 -18.21 -28.18 0.27
N GLU A 97 -18.02 -28.80 1.44
CA GLU A 97 -18.82 -29.94 1.90
C GLU A 97 -19.88 -29.57 2.95
N GLY A 98 -20.03 -28.28 3.26
CA GLY A 98 -21.01 -27.79 4.23
C GLY A 98 -22.43 -27.65 3.67
N GLU A 99 -23.36 -27.23 4.53
CA GLU A 99 -24.75 -26.95 4.14
C GLU A 99 -24.88 -25.59 3.44
N TYR A 100 -25.96 -25.38 2.68
CA TYR A 100 -26.20 -24.06 2.08
C TYR A 100 -26.27 -22.97 3.16
N ASP A 101 -25.43 -21.95 3.03
CA ASP A 101 -25.39 -20.80 3.92
C ASP A 101 -25.64 -19.51 3.10
N PRO A 102 -26.77 -18.81 3.33
CA PRO A 102 -27.13 -17.60 2.60
C PRO A 102 -26.29 -16.37 2.98
N ASP A 103 -25.54 -16.45 4.08
CA ASP A 103 -24.69 -15.39 4.59
C ASP A 103 -23.25 -15.49 4.06
N PHE A 104 -22.95 -16.49 3.22
CA PHE A 104 -21.68 -16.58 2.52
C PHE A 104 -21.38 -15.36 1.67
N LYS A 105 -20.19 -14.78 1.87
CA LYS A 105 -19.66 -13.69 1.05
C LYS A 105 -18.23 -14.01 0.64
N ILE A 106 -17.83 -13.51 -0.52
CA ILE A 106 -16.47 -13.65 -1.05
C ILE A 106 -15.95 -12.26 -1.41
N ARG A 107 -14.69 -12.01 -1.08
CA ARG A 107 -13.91 -10.86 -1.54
C ARG A 107 -12.64 -11.35 -2.19
N ILE A 108 -12.27 -10.69 -3.28
CA ILE A 108 -11.03 -10.93 -4.00
C ILE A 108 -10.21 -9.64 -3.92
N TYR A 109 -8.94 -9.78 -3.59
CA TYR A 109 -7.94 -8.72 -3.63
C TYR A 109 -6.85 -9.13 -4.61
N ALA A 110 -6.37 -8.17 -5.39
CA ALA A 110 -5.16 -8.31 -6.18
C ALA A 110 -4.07 -7.44 -5.54
N ASN A 111 -2.86 -7.97 -5.47
CA ASN A 111 -1.68 -7.29 -4.97
C ASN A 111 -0.59 -7.43 -6.02
N ASP A 112 -0.21 -6.34 -6.69
CA ASP A 112 0.84 -6.31 -7.71
C ASP A 112 2.25 -6.27 -7.11
N GLU A 113 2.40 -6.24 -5.79
CA GLU A 113 3.65 -6.03 -5.06
C GLU A 113 4.36 -4.70 -5.42
N THR A 114 3.70 -3.83 -6.20
CA THR A 114 4.22 -2.57 -6.70
C THR A 114 3.52 -1.40 -6.02
N ALA A 115 3.46 -1.41 -4.68
CA ALA A 115 2.84 -0.42 -3.79
C ALA A 115 1.33 -0.61 -3.53
N ASP A 116 0.99 -0.56 -2.23
CA ASP A 116 -0.31 -0.78 -1.56
C ASP A 116 -0.74 -2.23 -1.24
N GLY A 117 0.10 -3.22 -1.51
CA GLY A 117 0.01 -4.56 -0.92
C GLY A 117 1.23 -4.93 -0.05
N ASP A 118 1.63 -3.98 0.78
CA ASP A 118 2.85 -4.01 1.57
C ASP A 118 2.72 -4.94 2.80
N ASN A 119 3.61 -5.91 2.98
CA ASN A 119 3.67 -6.72 4.22
C ASN A 119 3.97 -5.87 5.47
N CYS A 120 4.41 -4.63 5.26
CA CYS A 120 4.79 -3.70 6.32
C CYS A 120 3.61 -3.01 7.02
N GLY A 121 2.40 -3.07 6.45
CA GLY A 121 1.18 -2.53 7.08
C GLY A 121 1.20 -1.01 7.30
N LYS A 122 0.53 -0.54 8.35
CA LYS A 122 0.54 0.88 8.78
C LYS A 122 1.32 1.02 10.08
N VAL A 123 2.06 2.11 10.23
CA VAL A 123 2.71 2.46 11.52
C VAL A 123 1.87 3.51 12.23
N TYR A 124 1.11 3.08 13.25
CA TYR A 124 0.33 4.00 14.09
C TYR A 124 1.26 4.79 15.03
N TYR A 125 1.19 6.11 14.95
CA TYR A 125 1.96 7.02 15.79
C TYR A 125 1.25 8.36 15.91
N GLU A 126 1.20 8.91 17.13
CA GLU A 126 0.58 10.21 17.38
C GLU A 126 1.38 11.34 16.69
N GLY A 127 0.76 12.06 15.77
CA GLY A 127 1.43 13.03 14.90
C GLY A 127 1.79 12.51 13.50
N GLY A 128 1.37 11.29 13.15
CA GLY A 128 1.37 10.81 11.77
C GLY A 128 0.50 11.69 10.84
N PRO A 129 0.82 11.77 9.55
CA PRO A 129 0.15 12.66 8.61
C PRO A 129 -1.25 12.19 8.19
N ASN A 130 -1.57 10.92 8.42
CA ASN A 130 -2.85 10.31 8.04
C ASN A 130 -3.71 9.98 9.27
N SER A 131 -5.02 9.84 9.07
CA SER A 131 -5.97 9.43 10.12
C SER A 131 -7.09 8.56 9.54
N ASP A 132 -7.50 7.53 10.27
CA ASP A 132 -8.57 6.59 9.90
C ASP A 132 -9.70 6.53 10.95
N GLY A 133 -9.69 7.44 11.94
CA GLY A 133 -10.63 7.43 13.06
C GLY A 133 -10.24 6.50 14.23
N GLY A 134 -9.26 5.60 14.04
CA GLY A 134 -8.63 4.81 15.11
C GLY A 134 -7.36 5.46 15.67
N GLY A 135 -6.69 6.29 14.87
CA GLY A 135 -5.53 7.06 15.30
C GLY A 135 -4.79 7.71 14.13
N ALA A 136 -3.72 8.43 14.44
CA ALA A 136 -2.80 8.94 13.43
C ALA A 136 -1.79 7.86 13.01
N TYR A 137 -1.40 7.84 11.73
CA TYR A 137 -0.48 6.82 11.20
C TYR A 137 0.37 7.30 10.01
N TYR A 138 1.43 6.55 9.74
CA TYR A 138 2.25 6.62 8.54
C TYR A 138 1.96 5.43 7.62
N ASN A 139 1.96 5.69 6.31
CA ASN A 139 1.97 4.61 5.34
C ASN A 139 3.41 4.07 5.20
N THR A 140 3.53 2.81 4.84
CA THR A 140 4.83 2.20 4.54
C THR A 140 4.89 1.71 3.10
N ILE A 141 6.11 1.53 2.61
CA ILE A 141 6.44 0.82 1.38
C ILE A 141 7.61 -0.13 1.64
N GLN A 142 7.49 -1.38 1.20
CA GLN A 142 8.61 -2.31 1.18
C GLN A 142 9.57 -1.97 0.03
N ILE A 143 10.86 -1.84 0.35
CA ILE A 143 11.94 -1.72 -0.62
C ILE A 143 12.97 -2.79 -0.27
N GLY A 144 13.08 -3.81 -1.13
CA GLY A 144 13.83 -5.03 -0.84
C GLY A 144 13.18 -5.83 0.28
N THR A 145 13.91 -6.10 1.36
CA THR A 145 13.40 -6.82 2.54
C THR A 145 13.01 -5.90 3.69
N GLN A 146 13.09 -4.58 3.50
CA GLN A 146 12.88 -3.60 4.56
C GLN A 146 11.65 -2.74 4.29
N CYS A 147 11.02 -2.32 5.38
CA CYS A 147 9.86 -1.42 5.38
C CYS A 147 10.31 0.02 5.56
N TRP A 148 9.87 0.89 4.67
CA TRP A 148 10.20 2.31 4.68
C TRP A 148 8.94 3.14 4.85
N LEU A 149 9.00 4.26 5.58
CA LEU A 149 7.88 5.20 5.62
C LEU A 149 7.71 5.86 4.24
N LYS A 150 6.46 6.01 3.79
CA LYS A 150 6.14 6.77 2.56
C LYS A 150 6.26 8.28 2.81
N GLU A 151 5.92 8.74 4.01
CA GLU A 151 5.98 10.16 4.37
C GLU A 151 7.22 10.53 5.18
N ASN A 152 7.55 11.82 5.20
CA ASN A 152 8.62 12.35 6.04
C ASN A 152 8.29 12.19 7.52
N LEU A 153 9.25 11.66 8.30
CA LEU A 153 9.08 11.44 9.73
C LEU A 153 8.86 12.76 10.47
N ASN A 154 7.80 12.83 11.28
CA ASN A 154 7.44 14.02 12.07
C ASN A 154 7.04 13.66 13.52
N ALA A 155 7.64 12.58 14.03
CA ALA A 155 7.40 12.03 15.35
C ALA A 155 8.12 12.80 16.47
N GLY A 156 7.51 12.82 17.65
CA GLY A 156 8.18 13.32 18.86
C GLY A 156 8.01 14.81 19.16
N LEU A 157 8.71 15.26 20.20
CA LEU A 157 8.60 16.61 20.76
C LEU A 157 9.59 17.57 20.10
N MET A 158 9.13 18.78 19.76
CA MET A 158 10.00 19.82 19.22
C MET A 158 11.03 20.29 20.27
N ARG A 159 12.30 20.33 19.85
CA ARG A 159 13.41 20.99 20.54
C ARG A 159 13.82 22.24 19.77
N LEU A 160 14.26 23.26 20.51
CA LEU A 160 14.88 24.43 19.90
C LEU A 160 16.30 24.06 19.44
N SER A 161 16.77 24.66 18.35
CA SER A 161 18.13 24.45 17.81
C SER A 161 19.25 24.69 18.83
N SER A 162 19.00 25.54 19.84
CA SER A 162 19.90 25.80 20.98
C SER A 162 19.97 24.67 22.01
N GLN A 163 19.07 23.69 21.94
CA GLN A 163 19.01 22.53 22.83
C GLN A 163 19.54 21.29 22.11
N ASN A 164 20.22 20.42 22.86
CA ASN A 164 20.61 19.11 22.35
C ASN A 164 19.51 18.10 22.66
N SER A 165 19.30 17.18 21.72
CA SER A 165 18.55 15.95 21.99
C SER A 165 19.31 15.09 23.00
N SER A 166 18.60 14.25 23.73
CA SER A 166 19.13 13.45 24.82
C SER A 166 18.57 12.03 24.80
N ASN A 167 19.39 11.05 25.20
CA ASN A 167 18.95 9.67 25.33
C ASN A 167 18.05 9.51 26.58
N ASN A 168 16.77 9.84 26.42
CA ASN A 168 15.79 9.86 27.51
C ASN A 168 14.52 9.04 27.21
N GLY A 169 14.50 8.31 26.08
CA GLY A 169 13.35 7.51 25.64
C GLY A 169 12.19 8.31 25.03
N ILE A 170 12.33 9.62 24.90
CA ILE A 170 11.37 10.49 24.20
C ILE A 170 11.99 10.84 22.86
N ILE A 171 11.25 10.60 21.78
CA ILE A 171 11.67 11.02 20.44
C ILE A 171 11.67 12.55 20.39
N GLU A 172 12.80 13.12 19.99
CA GLU A 172 13.00 14.57 19.92
C GLU A 172 13.27 15.02 18.48
N LYS A 173 12.49 15.99 18.01
CA LYS A 173 12.61 16.55 16.65
C LYS A 173 12.99 18.02 16.69
N TYR A 174 13.56 18.50 15.59
CA TYR A 174 13.82 19.92 15.35
C TYR A 174 12.97 20.39 14.18
N CYS A 175 12.48 21.63 14.24
CA CYS A 175 11.70 22.24 13.17
C CYS A 175 12.48 23.38 12.52
N TYR A 176 12.19 23.66 11.25
CA TYR A 176 12.78 24.82 10.59
C TYR A 176 12.40 26.11 11.32
N ASN A 177 13.37 27.01 11.51
CA ASN A 177 13.24 28.26 12.28
C ASN A 177 12.77 28.11 13.74
N ASP A 178 12.90 26.92 14.35
CA ASP A 178 12.50 26.68 15.74
C ASP A 178 11.01 26.99 16.03
N ILE A 179 10.15 26.81 15.02
CA ILE A 179 8.70 26.98 15.13
C ILE A 179 7.97 25.71 14.73
N GLU A 180 6.87 25.38 15.40
CA GLU A 180 6.12 24.13 15.16
C GLU A 180 5.61 24.01 13.71
N SER A 181 5.18 25.13 13.11
CA SER A 181 4.77 25.15 11.69
C SER A 181 5.92 24.84 10.73
N GLY A 182 7.18 24.97 11.16
CA GLY A 182 8.35 24.56 10.40
C GLY A 182 8.55 23.05 10.32
N CYS A 183 7.69 22.25 10.97
CA CYS A 183 7.68 20.79 10.92
C CYS A 183 6.55 20.20 10.06
N MET A 184 5.74 21.02 9.35
CA MET A 184 4.59 20.51 8.59
C MET A 184 4.98 19.45 7.55
N ASP A 185 6.18 19.59 6.96
CA ASP A 185 6.70 18.67 5.95
C ASP A 185 7.66 17.61 6.52
N GLY A 186 7.81 17.53 7.84
CA GLY A 186 8.74 16.62 8.52
C GLY A 186 9.59 17.30 9.59
N GLY A 187 10.10 16.49 10.53
CA GLY A 187 11.05 16.90 11.55
C GLY A 187 12.49 16.59 11.14
N TYR A 188 13.44 17.39 11.64
CA TYR A 188 14.86 17.08 11.56
C TYR A 188 15.29 16.33 12.82
N TYR A 189 16.12 15.31 12.64
CA TYR A 189 16.63 14.51 13.75
C TYR A 189 18.16 14.51 13.68
N ARG A 190 18.79 14.56 14.85
CA ARG A 190 20.23 14.30 14.92
C ARG A 190 20.46 12.81 14.72
N TRP A 191 21.60 12.44 14.11
CA TRP A 191 21.93 11.04 13.84
C TRP A 191 21.75 10.13 15.06
N ASN A 192 22.30 10.55 16.21
CA ASN A 192 22.18 9.79 17.44
C ASN A 192 20.72 9.61 17.89
N GLU A 193 19.86 10.59 17.65
CA GLU A 193 18.44 10.49 17.98
C GLU A 193 17.70 9.54 17.03
N ALA A 194 17.93 9.69 15.71
CA ALA A 194 17.35 8.83 14.68
C ALA A 194 17.75 7.36 14.86
N MET A 195 18.97 7.11 15.35
CA MET A 195 19.49 5.78 15.66
C MET A 195 19.22 5.35 17.11
N GLN A 196 18.39 6.06 17.88
CA GLN A 196 18.12 5.76 19.30
C GLN A 196 19.38 5.54 20.16
N TYR A 197 20.46 6.25 19.84
CA TYR A 197 21.78 6.17 20.46
C TYR A 197 22.40 4.76 20.41
N VAL A 198 21.89 3.86 19.57
CA VAL A 198 22.54 2.58 19.30
C VAL A 198 23.79 2.82 18.45
N THR A 199 24.85 2.06 18.73
CA THR A 199 26.15 2.19 18.05
C THR A 199 26.43 1.02 17.10
N ASN A 200 25.59 0.00 17.13
CA ASN A 200 25.64 -1.14 16.24
C ASN A 200 24.45 -1.06 15.28
N GLU A 201 24.71 -1.28 13.99
CA GLU A 201 23.65 -1.52 13.01
C GLU A 201 23.11 -2.94 13.22
N GLU A 202 21.80 -3.08 13.43
CA GLU A 202 21.11 -4.37 13.33
C GLU A 202 20.46 -4.44 11.95
N ALA A 203 20.74 -5.52 11.21
CA ALA A 203 20.26 -5.77 9.86
C ALA A 203 19.10 -6.78 9.87
#